data_AF-A0A7Y3MNL8-F1
#
_entry.id   AF-A0A7Y3MNL8-F1
#
_cell.length_a   1.000
_cell.length_b   1.000
_cell.length_c   1.000
_cell.angle_alpha   90.00
_cell.angle_beta   90.00
_cell.angle_gamma   90.00
#
_symmetry.space_group_name_H-M   'P 1'
#
loop_
_entity.id
_entity.type
_entity.pdbx_description
1 polymer ?
#
loop_
_entity_poly.entity_id
_entity_poly.type
_entity_poly.pdbx_seq_one_letter_code
_entity_poly.pdbx_strand_id
1 'polypeptide(L)'
;MKNDKWITLGFVLLMIFGLKAQEEPKQQEDKSSYYEQRAKQDAEYEQSLALDKEADEADFWADQKQYEKDLKARDKKAYKAYMKGKRDAYAEHEAHCGHHCGHSDYYHHHAHFYYTYHSNYYRSPSRRATLGTRVKIGTPNLRVGLF
;
A
#
# COMPACT_ATOMS: atom_id res chain seq x y z
N MET A 1 27.78 -0.66 -64.12
CA MET A 1 27.47 0.02 -62.85
C MET A 1 26.13 -0.50 -62.36
N LYS A 2 26.13 -1.50 -61.48
CA LYS A 2 24.92 -2.13 -60.93
C LYS A 2 24.90 -1.91 -59.41
N ASN A 3 23.71 -1.67 -58.89
CA ASN A 3 23.44 -1.03 -57.62
C ASN A 3 23.44 -2.03 -56.47
N ASP A 4 24.53 -2.11 -55.71
CA ASP A 4 24.66 -3.07 -54.61
C ASP A 4 24.27 -2.48 -53.24
N LYS A 5 23.73 -1.25 -53.20
CA LYS A 5 23.44 -0.52 -51.96
C LYS A 5 22.18 -0.97 -51.20
N TRP A 6 21.40 -1.88 -51.77
CA TRP A 6 20.11 -2.31 -51.19
C TRP A 6 20.23 -3.54 -50.27
N ILE A 7 21.27 -4.37 -50.43
CA ILE A 7 21.41 -5.61 -49.64
C ILE A 7 21.99 -5.33 -48.25
N THR A 8 22.79 -4.27 -48.09
CA THR A 8 23.37 -3.88 -46.80
C THR A 8 22.38 -3.19 -45.87
N LEU A 9 21.26 -2.64 -46.37
CA LEU A 9 20.30 -1.91 -45.53
C LEU A 9 19.30 -2.84 -44.81
N GLY A 10 19.05 -4.04 -45.33
CA GLY A 10 18.15 -5.02 -44.72
C GLY A 10 18.74 -5.76 -43.51
N PHE A 11 20.07 -5.92 -43.47
CA PHE A 11 20.73 -6.69 -42.41
C PHE A 11 20.96 -5.90 -41.12
N VAL A 12 20.99 -4.57 -41.19
CA VAL A 12 21.18 -3.70 -40.01
C VAL A 12 19.88 -3.56 -39.21
N LEU A 13 18.71 -3.70 -39.84
CA LEU A 13 17.42 -3.52 -39.17
C LEU A 13 16.98 -4.73 -38.33
N LEU A 14 17.61 -5.89 -38.51
CA LEU A 14 17.27 -7.13 -37.79
C LEU A 14 18.04 -7.30 -36.46
N MET A 15 19.08 -6.50 -36.22
CA MET A 15 19.94 -6.59 -35.02
C MET A 15 19.39 -5.83 -33.80
N ILE A 16 18.40 -4.95 -33.97
CA ILE A 16 17.91 -4.09 -32.87
C ILE A 16 16.87 -4.80 -31.98
N PHE A 17 16.25 -5.88 -32.46
CA PHE A 17 15.19 -6.58 -31.72
C PHE A 17 15.66 -7.76 -30.84
N GLY A 18 16.95 -8.10 -30.85
CA GLY A 18 17.45 -9.34 -30.23
C GLY A 18 18.03 -9.24 -28.81
N LEU A 19 18.08 -8.05 -28.19
CA LEU A 19 18.88 -7.85 -26.97
C LEU A 19 18.08 -7.25 -25.80
N LYS A 20 17.10 -8.01 -25.28
CA LYS A 20 16.64 -7.89 -23.89
C LYS A 20 16.24 -9.26 -23.31
N ALA A 21 17.20 -10.18 -23.28
CA ALA A 21 17.13 -11.37 -22.44
C ALA A 21 18.42 -11.49 -21.63
N GLN A 22 18.78 -10.44 -20.90
CA GLN A 22 19.62 -10.60 -19.73
C GLN A 22 18.69 -11.08 -18.62
N GLU A 23 18.62 -12.40 -18.43
CA GLU A 23 18.25 -12.95 -17.14
C GLU A 23 19.36 -12.51 -16.16
N GLU A 24 19.13 -11.38 -15.48
CA GLU A 24 19.82 -11.16 -14.21
C GLU A 24 19.55 -12.40 -13.33
N PRO A 25 20.54 -12.86 -12.54
CA PRO A 25 20.26 -13.88 -11.56
C PRO A 25 19.09 -13.36 -10.74
N LYS A 26 17.95 -14.06 -10.78
CA LYS A 26 16.80 -13.77 -9.92
C LYS A 26 17.28 -13.97 -8.49
N GLN A 27 17.94 -12.94 -7.97
CA GLN A 27 18.10 -12.72 -6.56
C GLN A 27 16.69 -12.85 -6.04
N GLN A 28 16.46 -13.88 -5.24
CA GLN A 28 15.14 -14.29 -4.80
C GLN A 28 14.53 -13.11 -4.05
N GLU A 29 13.86 -12.24 -4.80
CA GLU A 29 13.36 -10.99 -4.29
C GLU A 29 12.38 -11.37 -3.20
N ASP A 30 12.61 -10.88 -1.97
CA ASP A 30 11.67 -11.16 -0.88
C ASP A 30 10.31 -10.71 -1.39
N LYS A 31 9.32 -11.61 -1.36
CA LYS A 31 7.95 -11.30 -1.78
C LYS A 31 7.46 -10.01 -1.13
N SER A 32 7.92 -9.71 0.09
CA SER A 32 7.62 -8.44 0.75
C SER A 32 8.14 -7.22 -0.02
N SER A 33 9.40 -7.23 -0.48
CA SER A 33 10.01 -6.18 -1.32
C SER A 33 9.22 -5.98 -2.61
N TYR A 34 8.89 -7.08 -3.29
CA TYR A 34 8.10 -7.03 -4.53
C TYR A 34 6.75 -6.31 -4.33
N TYR A 35 6.00 -6.67 -3.28
CA TYR A 35 4.69 -6.07 -3.03
C TYR A 35 4.77 -4.64 -2.50
N GLU A 36 5.84 -4.28 -1.78
CA GLU A 36 6.10 -2.89 -1.40
C GLU A 36 6.38 -2.03 -2.65
N GLN A 37 7.22 -2.51 -3.57
CA GLN A 37 7.53 -1.78 -4.80
C GLN A 37 6.29 -1.66 -5.70
N ARG A 38 5.55 -2.75 -5.88
CA ARG A 38 4.31 -2.74 -6.66
C ARG A 38 3.29 -1.75 -6.08
N ALA A 39 3.15 -1.71 -4.76
CA ALA A 39 2.27 -0.75 -4.11
C ALA A 39 2.64 0.71 -4.37
N LYS A 40 3.94 1.03 -4.44
CA LYS A 40 4.42 2.37 -4.79
C LYS A 40 4.07 2.73 -6.23
N GLN A 41 4.31 1.80 -7.17
CA GLN A 41 3.97 1.99 -8.58
C GLN A 41 2.45 2.19 -8.78
N ASP A 42 1.63 1.39 -8.09
CA ASP A 42 0.18 1.54 -8.14
C ASP A 42 -0.25 2.91 -7.54
N ALA A 43 0.38 3.35 -6.45
CA ALA A 43 0.10 4.66 -5.84
C ALA A 43 0.49 5.82 -6.77
N GLU A 44 1.64 5.76 -7.42
CA GLU A 44 2.07 6.77 -8.41
C GLU A 44 1.07 6.86 -9.57
N TYR A 45 0.62 5.70 -10.08
CA TYR A 45 -0.41 5.65 -11.12
C TYR A 45 -1.71 6.31 -10.65
N GLU A 46 -2.22 5.90 -9.49
CA GLU A 46 -3.44 6.44 -8.88
C GLU A 46 -3.38 7.95 -8.63
N GLN A 47 -2.23 8.44 -8.15
CA GLN A 47 -2.01 9.87 -7.89
C GLN A 47 -1.94 10.71 -9.17
N SER A 48 -1.58 10.08 -10.29
CA SER A 48 -1.58 10.71 -11.62
C SER A 48 -2.87 10.49 -12.39
N LEU A 49 -3.77 9.65 -11.89
CA LEU A 49 -4.96 9.22 -12.58
C LEU A 49 -5.97 10.37 -12.64
N ALA A 50 -6.21 10.86 -13.85
CA ALA A 50 -7.25 11.83 -14.15
C ALA A 50 -8.32 11.15 -15.00
N LEU A 51 -9.46 10.80 -14.39
CA LEU A 51 -10.61 10.23 -15.08
C LEU A 51 -11.70 11.29 -15.21
N ASP A 52 -12.21 11.47 -16.42
CA ASP A 52 -13.26 12.46 -16.71
C ASP A 52 -14.64 12.01 -16.21
N LYS A 53 -14.84 10.70 -16.01
CA LYS A 53 -16.10 10.11 -15.59
C LYS A 53 -15.98 9.47 -14.22
N GLU A 54 -16.86 9.91 -13.32
CA GLU A 54 -16.99 9.36 -11.98
C GLU A 54 -17.26 7.85 -11.97
N ALA A 55 -18.02 7.33 -12.94
CA ALA A 55 -18.30 5.89 -13.07
C ALA A 55 -17.03 5.08 -13.36
N ASP A 56 -16.18 5.58 -14.27
CA ASP A 56 -14.92 4.90 -14.62
C ASP A 56 -13.96 4.90 -13.43
N GLU A 57 -13.98 5.98 -12.63
CA GLU A 57 -13.22 6.05 -11.39
C GLU A 57 -13.74 5.09 -10.32
N ALA A 58 -15.06 5.00 -10.15
CA ALA A 58 -15.67 4.07 -9.22
C ALA A 58 -15.33 2.61 -9.56
N ASP A 59 -15.37 2.26 -10.85
CA ASP A 59 -14.98 0.92 -11.33
C ASP A 59 -13.50 0.64 -11.07
N PHE A 60 -12.62 1.61 -11.34
CA PHE A 60 -11.20 1.50 -11.02
C PHE A 60 -10.96 1.19 -9.53
N TRP A 61 -11.60 1.94 -8.63
CA TRP A 61 -11.47 1.71 -7.20
C TRP A 61 -12.09 0.39 -6.73
N ALA A 62 -13.15 -0.07 -7.40
CA ALA A 62 -13.74 -1.38 -7.14
C ALA A 62 -12.77 -2.52 -7.49
N ASP A 63 -12.09 -2.42 -8.64
CA ASP A 63 -11.08 -3.37 -9.07
C ASP A 63 -9.86 -3.37 -8.14
N GLN A 64 -9.39 -2.18 -7.75
CA GLN A 64 -8.29 -2.02 -6.79
C GLN A 64 -8.62 -2.69 -5.45
N LYS A 65 -9.83 -2.47 -4.93
CA LYS A 65 -10.30 -3.10 -3.69
C LYS A 65 -10.43 -4.62 -3.81
N GLN A 66 -10.86 -5.12 -4.97
CA GLN A 66 -10.97 -6.55 -5.21
C GLN A 66 -9.59 -7.20 -5.27
N TYR A 67 -8.62 -6.58 -5.95
CA TYR A 67 -7.22 -7.01 -5.94
C TYR A 67 -6.66 -7.11 -4.52
N GLU A 68 -6.87 -6.09 -3.68
CA GLU A 68 -6.39 -6.07 -2.30
C GLU A 68 -7.03 -7.16 -1.44
N LYS A 69 -8.33 -7.39 -1.62
CA LYS A 69 -9.08 -8.45 -0.94
C LYS A 69 -8.54 -9.82 -1.32
N ASP A 70 -8.31 -10.05 -2.61
CA ASP A 70 -7.76 -11.31 -3.09
C ASP A 70 -6.34 -11.47 -2.56
N LEU A 71 -5.48 -10.46 -2.70
CA LEU A 71 -4.12 -10.48 -2.16
C LEU A 71 -4.09 -10.85 -0.67
N LYS A 72 -4.99 -10.29 0.13
CA LYS A 72 -5.15 -10.62 1.55
C LYS A 72 -5.55 -12.08 1.78
N ALA A 73 -6.42 -12.63 0.93
CA ALA A 73 -6.87 -14.01 1.04
C ALA A 73 -5.77 -15.02 0.69
N ARG A 74 -4.97 -14.76 -0.36
CA ARG A 74 -3.85 -15.62 -0.78
C ARG A 74 -2.63 -15.49 0.13
N ASP A 75 -2.23 -14.28 0.50
CA ASP A 75 -1.01 -14.05 1.27
C ASP A 75 -1.10 -12.79 2.14
N LYS A 76 -1.29 -13.01 3.44
CA LYS A 76 -1.38 -11.92 4.43
C LYS A 76 -0.08 -11.14 4.61
N LYS A 77 1.10 -11.76 4.39
CA LYS A 77 2.39 -11.07 4.51
C LYS A 77 2.56 -10.13 3.32
N ALA A 78 2.28 -10.63 2.11
CA ALA A 78 2.25 -9.84 0.89
C ALA A 78 1.29 -8.66 0.99
N TYR A 79 0.06 -8.90 1.47
CA TYR A 79 -0.92 -7.84 1.66
C TYR A 79 -0.45 -6.77 2.65
N LYS A 80 0.17 -7.16 3.79
CA LYS A 80 0.73 -6.17 4.73
C LYS A 80 1.85 -5.34 4.10
N ALA A 81 2.73 -5.97 3.34
CA ALA A 81 3.79 -5.29 2.60
C ALA A 81 3.21 -4.30 1.58
N TYR A 82 2.19 -4.74 0.82
CA TYR A 82 1.47 -3.89 -0.13
C TYR A 82 0.83 -2.68 0.55
N MET A 83 0.05 -2.89 1.62
CA MET A 83 -0.61 -1.80 2.35
C MET A 83 0.38 -0.82 3.00
N LYS A 84 1.55 -1.32 3.45
CA LYS A 84 2.65 -0.47 3.93
C LYS A 84 3.19 0.40 2.80
N GLY A 85 3.47 -0.19 1.64
CA GLY A 85 3.95 0.54 0.46
C GLY A 85 2.96 1.63 0.01
N LYS A 86 1.66 1.33 -0.05
CA LYS A 86 0.61 2.31 -0.38
C LYS A 86 0.62 3.48 0.59
N ARG A 87 0.59 3.20 1.89
CA ARG A 87 0.62 4.24 2.92
C ARG A 87 1.85 5.13 2.79
N ASP A 88 3.04 4.54 2.62
CA ASP A 88 4.29 5.29 2.54
C ASP A 88 4.28 6.21 1.30
N ALA A 89 3.82 5.71 0.14
CA ALA A 89 3.70 6.50 -1.07
C ALA A 89 2.64 7.61 -0.99
N TYR A 90 1.49 7.35 -0.37
CA TYR A 90 0.46 8.36 -0.16
C TYR A 90 0.90 9.42 0.85
N ALA A 91 1.65 9.06 1.89
CA ALA A 91 2.18 10.01 2.86
C ALA A 91 3.26 10.90 2.23
N GLU A 92 4.11 10.32 1.40
CA GLU A 92 5.09 11.06 0.61
C GLU A 92 4.40 12.03 -0.36
N HIS A 93 3.37 11.58 -1.06
CA HIS A 93 2.60 12.44 -1.95
C HIS A 93 1.94 13.59 -1.20
N GLU A 94 1.27 13.34 -0.07
CA GLU A 94 0.68 14.40 0.76
C GLU A 94 1.70 15.48 1.16
N ALA A 95 2.94 15.09 1.47
CA ALA A 95 3.99 16.04 1.82
C ALA A 95 4.39 16.97 0.64
N HIS A 96 4.26 16.49 -0.60
CA HIS A 96 4.58 17.26 -1.82
C HIS A 96 3.35 17.90 -2.47
N CYS A 97 2.18 17.38 -2.16
CA CYS A 97 0.91 17.73 -2.76
C CYS A 97 0.28 18.88 -1.99
N GLY A 98 0.42 20.09 -2.53
CA GLY A 98 -0.19 21.28 -1.95
C GLY A 98 -1.66 21.46 -2.34
N HIS A 99 -2.21 22.64 -2.06
CA HIS A 99 -3.58 23.04 -2.44
C HIS A 99 -3.89 23.01 -3.95
N HIS A 100 -2.87 22.81 -4.79
CA HIS A 100 -2.97 22.79 -6.25
C HIS A 100 -3.17 21.39 -6.82
N CYS A 101 -3.04 20.34 -6.01
CA CYS A 101 -3.43 19.01 -6.42
C CYS A 101 -4.96 18.93 -6.51
N GLY A 102 -5.49 18.82 -7.73
CA GLY A 102 -6.89 18.47 -7.94
C GLY A 102 -7.03 16.95 -7.88
N HIS A 103 -7.51 16.42 -6.77
CA HIS A 103 -7.90 15.01 -6.64
C HIS A 103 -9.42 14.91 -6.51
N SER A 104 -9.97 13.79 -6.94
CA SER A 104 -11.39 13.48 -6.78
C SER A 104 -11.73 13.16 -5.31
N ASP A 105 -13.02 13.19 -4.98
CA ASP A 105 -13.51 12.72 -3.68
C ASP A 105 -13.20 11.24 -3.45
N TYR A 106 -13.25 10.43 -4.51
CA TYR A 106 -12.90 9.02 -4.48
C TYR A 106 -11.44 8.81 -4.10
N TYR A 107 -10.52 9.55 -4.70
CA TYR A 107 -9.11 9.51 -4.34
C TYR A 107 -8.92 9.89 -2.86
N HIS A 108 -9.54 10.97 -2.39
CA HIS A 108 -9.41 11.40 -0.99
C HIS A 108 -9.93 10.35 0.00
N HIS A 109 -11.01 9.66 -0.34
CA HIS A 109 -11.53 8.55 0.46
C HIS A 109 -10.52 7.41 0.60
N HIS A 110 -9.88 7.01 -0.51
CA HIS A 110 -8.90 5.93 -0.53
C HIS A 110 -7.57 6.33 0.11
N ALA A 111 -7.11 7.56 -0.10
CA ALA A 111 -5.95 8.12 0.60
C ALA A 111 -6.14 8.03 2.13
N HIS A 112 -7.28 8.50 2.63
CA HIS A 112 -7.62 8.41 4.05
C HIS A 112 -7.69 6.96 4.55
N PHE A 113 -8.21 6.04 3.73
CA PHE A 113 -8.20 4.61 4.06
C PHE A 113 -6.77 4.07 4.25
N TYR A 114 -5.83 4.36 3.35
CA TYR A 114 -4.45 3.88 3.47
C TYR A 114 -3.72 4.45 4.69
N TYR A 115 -3.98 5.71 5.07
CA TYR A 115 -3.44 6.28 6.31
C TYR A 115 -3.96 5.57 7.57
N THR A 116 -5.28 5.32 7.62
CA THR A 116 -5.93 4.76 8.81
C THR A 116 -5.75 3.25 8.94
N TYR A 117 -5.51 2.55 7.83
CA TYR A 117 -5.37 1.10 7.81
C TYR A 117 -4.26 0.60 8.74
N HIS A 118 -3.08 1.23 8.71
CA HIS A 118 -1.95 0.84 9.56
C HIS A 118 -2.17 1.16 11.04
N SER A 119 -2.85 2.28 11.34
CA SER A 119 -3.25 2.63 12.70
C SER A 119 -4.02 1.47 13.32
N ASN A 120 -5.00 0.89 12.64
CA ASN A 120 -5.80 -0.18 13.22
C ASN A 120 -5.11 -1.57 13.23
N TYR A 121 -4.20 -1.86 12.31
CA TYR A 121 -3.47 -3.14 12.29
C TYR A 121 -2.30 -3.23 13.27
N TYR A 122 -1.64 -2.12 13.58
CA TYR A 122 -0.52 -2.06 14.53
C TYR A 122 -0.87 -1.45 15.88
N ARG A 123 -2.02 -0.79 16.00
CA ARG A 123 -2.69 -0.62 17.29
C ARG A 123 -3.22 -1.99 17.69
N SER A 124 -2.31 -2.84 18.16
CA SER A 124 -2.66 -3.77 19.22
C SER A 124 -3.56 -2.97 20.16
N PRO A 125 -4.78 -3.43 20.48
CA PRO A 125 -5.50 -2.80 21.56
C PRO A 125 -4.49 -2.79 22.69
N SER A 126 -4.09 -1.60 23.14
CA SER A 126 -3.43 -1.54 24.43
C SER A 126 -4.46 -2.22 25.30
N ARG A 127 -4.13 -3.42 25.77
CA ARG A 127 -4.90 -4.01 26.85
C ARG A 127 -4.74 -2.94 27.90
N ARG A 128 -5.76 -2.10 28.04
CA ARG A 128 -5.94 -1.26 29.19
C ARG A 128 -6.07 -2.31 30.28
N ALA A 129 -4.92 -2.74 30.80
CA ALA A 129 -4.83 -3.41 32.06
C ALA A 129 -5.31 -2.30 32.99
N THR A 130 -6.63 -2.22 33.15
CA THR A 130 -7.23 -1.71 34.36
C THR A 130 -6.64 -2.60 35.44
N LEU A 131 -5.46 -2.21 35.93
CA LEU A 131 -4.87 -2.68 37.17
C LEU A 131 -5.85 -2.23 38.25
N GLY A 132 -6.94 -2.98 38.39
CA GLY A 132 -7.89 -2.82 39.46
C GLY A 132 -7.19 -3.27 40.73
N THR A 133 -6.44 -2.37 41.36
CA THR A 133 -5.97 -2.56 42.73
C THR A 133 -7.22 -2.59 43.60
N ARG A 134 -7.78 -3.78 43.80
CA ARG A 134 -8.86 -4.03 44.75
C ARG A 134 -8.26 -3.99 46.16
N VAL A 135 -7.98 -2.78 46.64
CA VAL A 135 -7.68 -2.57 48.06
C VAL A 135 -9.03 -2.53 48.79
N LYS A 136 -9.39 -3.64 49.43
CA LYS A 136 -10.51 -3.68 50.37
C LYS A 136 -10.02 -3.17 51.72
N ILE A 137 -10.35 -1.93 52.07
CA ILE A 137 -10.13 -1.40 53.42
C ILE A 137 -11.27 -1.95 54.30
N GLY A 138 -10.97 -2.97 55.10
CA GLY A 138 -11.87 -3.44 56.14
C GLY A 138 -11.74 -2.55 57.36
N THR A 139 -12.80 -1.82 57.73
CA THR A 139 -12.84 -1.06 58.97
C THR A 139 -13.01 -2.02 60.16
N PRO A 140 -12.18 -1.94 61.21
CA PRO A 140 -12.35 -2.79 62.39
C PRO A 140 -13.60 -2.37 63.19
N ASN A 141 -14.40 -3.34 63.62
CA ASN A 141 -15.53 -3.12 64.52
C ASN A 141 -15.02 -3.00 65.96
N LEU A 142 -15.03 -1.79 66.49
CA LEU A 142 -14.81 -1.55 67.92
C LEU A 142 -16.13 -1.74 68.67
N ARG A 143 -16.22 -2.83 69.45
CA ARG A 143 -17.27 -3.02 70.45
C ARG A 143 -16.83 -2.33 71.75
N VAL A 144 -17.50 -1.22 72.08
CA VAL A 144 -17.36 -0.57 73.39
C VAL A 144 -18.29 -1.31 74.35
N GLY A 145 -17.71 -2.05 75.29
CA GLY A 145 -18.44 -2.57 76.45
C GLY A 145 -18.66 -1.44 77.45
N LEU A 146 -19.91 -1.14 77.75
CA LEU A 146 -20.30 -0.31 78.89
C LEU A 146 -20.32 -1.20 80.14
N PHE A 147 -19.56 -0.82 81.15
CA PHE A 147 -19.64 -1.36 82.51
C PHE A 147 -20.81 -0.75 83.27
#